data_AF-A0A094P1F3-F1
#
_entry.id   AF-A0A094P1F3-F1
#
_cell.length_a   1.000
_cell.length_b   1.000
_cell.length_c   1.000
_cell.angle_alpha   90.00
_cell.angle_beta   90.00
_cell.angle_gamma   90.00
#
_symmetry.space_group_name_H-M   'P 1'
#
loop_
_entity.id
_entity.type
_entity.pdbx_description
1 polymer ?
#
loop_
_entity_poly.entity_id
_entity_poly.type
_entity_poly.pdbx_seq_one_letter_code
_entity_poly.pdbx_strand_id
1 'polypeptide(L)'
;MRTNSAPEKNLVVIVRSSVTRAYTVSTTHGEDPRNQRAGDISGENIRIESVLSEAVLDEVLAKVAADYFPHYALSAWVTDVEVLRDERY
;
A
#
# COMPACT_ATOMS: atom_id res chain seq x y z
N MET A 1 -13.73 10.55 -13.05
CA MET A 1 -13.96 9.12 -13.36
C MET A 1 -12.95 8.33 -12.54
N ARG A 2 -13.37 7.61 -11.49
CA ARG A 2 -12.42 6.86 -10.63
C ARG A 2 -12.16 5.51 -11.26
N THR A 3 -11.04 5.39 -11.98
CA THR A 3 -10.52 4.14 -12.54
C THR A 3 -10.03 3.26 -11.41
N ASN A 4 -10.94 2.47 -10.85
CA ASN A 4 -10.64 1.43 -9.86
C ASN A 4 -9.75 0.35 -10.50
N SER A 5 -8.43 0.48 -10.39
CA SER A 5 -7.50 -0.54 -10.86
C SER A 5 -7.52 -1.76 -9.92
N ALA A 6 -7.35 -2.96 -10.48
CA ALA A 6 -7.33 -4.21 -9.70
C ALA A 6 -6.31 -4.23 -8.52
N PRO A 7 -5.07 -3.71 -8.67
CA PRO A 7 -4.11 -3.70 -7.55
C PRO A 7 -4.53 -2.79 -6.38
N GLU A 8 -5.14 -1.63 -6.66
CA GLU A 8 -5.64 -0.71 -5.63
C GLU A 8 -6.63 -1.41 -4.69
N LYS A 9 -7.63 -2.06 -5.28
CA LYS A 9 -8.66 -2.78 -4.51
C LYS A 9 -8.06 -3.86 -3.63
N ASN A 10 -7.12 -4.64 -4.16
CA ASN A 10 -6.57 -5.77 -3.42
C ASN A 10 -5.66 -5.30 -2.28
N LEU A 11 -4.81 -4.28 -2.50
CA LEU A 11 -3.95 -3.74 -1.45
C LEU A 11 -4.78 -3.08 -0.33
N VAL A 12 -5.84 -2.36 -0.68
CA VAL A 12 -6.81 -1.82 0.28
C VAL A 12 -7.48 -2.91 1.09
N VAL A 13 -7.84 -4.04 0.47
CA VAL A 13 -8.41 -5.19 1.19
C VAL A 13 -7.41 -5.76 2.19
N ILE A 14 -6.12 -5.82 1.85
CA ILE A 14 -5.08 -6.27 2.78
C ILE A 14 -5.00 -5.36 3.98
N VAL A 15 -4.87 -4.06 3.75
CA VAL A 15 -4.79 -3.07 4.84
C VAL A 15 -6.05 -3.08 5.71
N ARG A 16 -7.23 -3.34 5.13
CA ARG A 16 -8.49 -3.54 5.88
C ARG A 16 -8.58 -4.85 6.64
N SER A 17 -7.89 -5.90 6.17
CA SER A 17 -7.91 -7.23 6.79
C SER A 17 -6.96 -7.32 7.99
N SER A 18 -5.84 -6.61 7.93
CA SER A 18 -5.07 -6.24 9.11
C SER A 18 -5.94 -5.38 10.01
N VAL A 19 -5.88 -5.60 11.33
CA VAL A 19 -6.80 -5.08 12.37
C VAL A 19 -6.96 -3.55 12.39
N THR A 20 -6.21 -2.83 11.56
CA THR A 20 -6.23 -1.38 11.43
C THR A 20 -7.45 -0.86 10.67
N ARG A 21 -8.17 0.06 11.33
CA ARG A 21 -9.45 0.59 10.82
C ARG A 21 -9.30 1.73 9.81
N ALA A 22 -8.10 2.30 9.65
CA ALA A 22 -7.91 3.51 8.87
C ALA A 22 -6.67 3.46 7.98
N TYR A 23 -6.84 3.93 6.75
CA TYR A 23 -5.81 4.14 5.75
C TYR A 23 -6.16 5.38 4.94
N THR A 24 -5.13 6.03 4.39
CA THR A 24 -5.26 7.14 3.45
C THR A 24 -4.74 6.68 2.09
N VAL A 25 -5.44 7.08 1.02
CA VAL A 25 -5.02 6.82 -0.36
C VAL A 25 -4.78 8.15 -1.05
N SER A 26 -3.63 8.32 -1.68
CA SER A 26 -3.31 9.46 -2.54
C SER A 26 -2.90 8.97 -3.93
N THR A 27 -3.18 9.76 -4.97
CA THR A 27 -2.66 9.50 -6.30
C THR A 27 -1.24 10.06 -6.39
N THR A 28 -0.37 9.35 -7.10
CA THR A 28 1.03 9.68 -7.24
C THR A 28 1.47 9.47 -8.69
N HIS A 29 2.48 10.21 -9.09
CA HIS A 29 3.15 10.04 -10.38
C HIS A 29 4.62 9.76 -10.10
N GLY A 30 5.21 8.86 -10.85
CA GLY A 30 6.61 8.50 -10.68
C GLY A 30 7.10 7.74 -11.90
N GLU A 31 8.35 7.97 -12.24
CA GLU A 31 9.08 7.19 -13.24
C GLU A 31 9.98 6.20 -12.50
N ASP A 32 9.93 4.92 -12.89
CA ASP A 32 10.90 3.93 -12.43
C ASP A 32 12.07 3.88 -13.42
N PRO A 33 13.32 4.19 -13.01
CA PRO A 33 14.48 4.09 -13.87
C PRO A 33 14.76 2.66 -14.38
N ARG A 34 14.17 1.62 -13.76
CA ARG A 34 14.36 0.22 -14.17
C ARG A 34 13.40 -0.22 -15.28
N ASN A 35 12.34 0.54 -15.59
CA ASN A 35 11.34 0.27 -16.64
C ASN A 35 10.97 -1.23 -16.82
N GLN A 36 10.99 -1.99 -15.72
CA GLN A 36 10.99 -3.45 -15.77
C GLN A 36 9.57 -3.96 -15.54
N ARG A 37 8.77 -3.76 -16.60
CA ARG A 37 7.61 -4.54 -17.06
C ARG A 37 6.62 -3.58 -17.69
N ALA A 38 6.86 -3.29 -18.96
CA ALA A 38 5.86 -2.84 -19.91
C ALA A 38 4.81 -3.96 -20.11
N GLY A 39 3.95 -4.15 -19.12
CA GLY A 39 2.57 -4.46 -19.37
C GLY A 39 1.84 -3.13 -19.23
N ASP A 40 1.10 -2.74 -20.24
CA ASP A 40 0.33 -1.50 -20.38
C ASP A 40 -0.69 -1.32 -19.24
N ILE A 41 -0.23 -1.10 -18.01
CA ILE A 41 -1.08 -0.68 -16.90
C ILE A 41 -1.24 0.82 -17.09
N SER A 42 -2.19 1.20 -17.95
CA SER A 42 -2.72 2.56 -17.93
C SER A 42 -3.38 2.77 -16.55
N GLY A 43 -2.62 3.27 -15.60
CA GLY A 43 -3.09 3.50 -14.23
C GLY A 43 -2.17 4.47 -13.52
N GLU A 44 -2.76 5.49 -12.90
CA GLU A 44 -2.04 6.35 -11.97
C GLU A 44 -1.50 5.51 -10.82
N ASN A 45 -0.26 5.76 -10.40
CA ASN A 45 0.27 5.13 -9.20
C ASN A 45 -0.53 5.62 -7.99
N ILE A 46 -0.71 4.76 -7.01
CA ILE A 46 -1.31 5.15 -5.73
C ILE A 46 -0.29 5.00 -4.62
N ARG A 47 -0.43 5.83 -3.59
CA ARG A 47 0.23 5.66 -2.31
C ARG A 47 -0.83 5.38 -1.25
N ILE A 48 -0.59 4.33 -0.48
CA ILE A 48 -1.41 3.95 0.65
C ILE A 48 -0.58 4.16 1.92
N GLU A 49 -1.15 4.89 2.87
CA GLU A 49 -0.54 5.21 4.16
C GLU A 49 -1.46 4.72 5.27
N SER A 50 -0.91 4.02 6.25
CA SER A 50 -1.65 3.56 7.43
C SER A 50 -0.72 3.56 8.64
N VAL A 51 -1.29 3.86 9.81
CA VAL A 51 -0.62 3.73 11.09
C VAL A 51 -0.99 2.38 11.66
N LEU A 52 0.03 1.56 11.93
CA LEU A 52 -0.12 0.21 12.45
C LEU A 52 0.61 0.09 13.79
N SER A 53 0.12 -0.78 14.67
CA SER A 53 0.93 -1.26 15.79
C SER A 53 2.03 -2.19 15.28
N GLU A 54 3.12 -2.30 16.04
CA GLU A 54 4.27 -3.15 15.68
C GLU A 54 3.84 -4.62 15.47
N ALA A 55 2.88 -5.11 16.26
CA ALA A 55 2.35 -6.47 16.13
C ALA A 55 1.65 -6.74 14.78
N VAL A 56 1.06 -5.71 14.16
CA VAL A 56 0.35 -5.83 12.87
C VAL A 56 1.27 -5.52 11.69
N LEU A 57 2.30 -4.70 11.91
CA LEU A 57 3.25 -4.27 10.89
C LEU A 57 3.89 -5.47 10.17
N ASP A 58 4.45 -6.41 10.92
CA ASP A 58 5.17 -7.56 10.36
C ASP A 58 4.28 -8.45 9.48
N GLU A 59 3.02 -8.66 9.90
CA GLU A 59 2.05 -9.46 9.15
C GLU A 59 1.72 -8.78 7.81
N VAL A 60 1.50 -7.47 7.82
CA VAL A 60 1.18 -6.69 6.61
C VAL A 60 2.37 -6.71 5.65
N LEU A 61 3.59 -6.46 6.13
CA LEU A 61 4.78 -6.45 5.28
C LEU A 61 5.07 -7.83 4.68
N ALA A 62 4.94 -8.90 5.46
CA ALA A 62 5.09 -10.26 4.98
C ALA A 62 4.09 -10.58 3.86
N LYS A 63 2.83 -10.16 4.05
CA LYS A 63 1.77 -10.38 3.06
C LYS A 63 1.98 -9.57 1.78
N VAL A 64 2.38 -8.30 1.89
CA VAL A 64 2.72 -7.46 0.73
C VAL A 64 3.90 -8.04 -0.05
N ALA A 65 4.95 -8.48 0.65
CA ALA A 65 6.12 -9.08 0.02
C ALA A 65 5.78 -10.39 -0.72
N ALA A 66 4.97 -11.25 -0.11
CA ALA A 66 4.57 -12.52 -0.71
C ALA A 66 3.60 -12.36 -1.89
N ASP A 67 2.57 -11.53 -1.72
CA ASP A 67 1.42 -11.49 -2.63
C ASP A 67 1.56 -10.41 -3.73
N TYR A 68 2.47 -9.42 -3.59
CA TYR A 68 2.52 -8.26 -4.51
C TYR A 68 3.86 -8.02 -5.17
N PHE A 69 4.98 -8.11 -4.45
CA PHE A 69 6.30 -7.87 -5.05
C PHE A 69 6.59 -8.74 -6.29
N PRO A 70 6.13 -10.01 -6.38
CA PRO A 70 6.33 -10.81 -7.59
C PRO A 70 5.56 -10.33 -8.82
N HIS A 71 4.46 -9.60 -8.60
CA HIS A 71 3.42 -9.32 -9.60
C HIS A 71 3.32 -7.83 -9.97
N TYR A 72 3.75 -6.92 -9.11
CA TYR A 72 3.57 -5.47 -9.28
C TYR A 72 4.87 -4.69 -9.04
N ALA A 73 5.05 -3.61 -9.80
CA ALA A 73 6.09 -2.61 -9.52
C ALA A 73 5.65 -1.76 -8.31
N LEU A 74 6.07 -2.17 -7.11
CA LEU A 74 5.66 -1.57 -5.85
C LEU A 74 6.87 -1.40 -4.93
N SER A 75 6.88 -0.31 -4.17
CA SER A 75 7.79 -0.10 -3.04
C SER A 75 6.98 0.07 -1.75
N ALA A 76 7.53 -0.44 -0.65
CA ALA A 76 6.96 -0.30 0.69
C ALA A 76 8.07 0.12 1.65
N TRP A 77 7.76 1.03 2.57
CA TRP A 77 8.68 1.51 3.59
C TRP A 77 7.91 1.78 4.89
N VAL A 78 8.65 1.81 6.00
CA VAL A 78 8.13 2.06 7.34
C VAL A 78 8.83 3.29 7.90
N THR A 79 8.09 4.08 8.67
CA THR A 79 8.64 5.17 9.47
C THR A 79 7.94 5.20 10.82
N ASP A 80 8.68 5.50 11.87
CA ASP A 80 8.10 5.74 13.20
C ASP A 80 7.34 7.07 13.19
N VAL A 81 6.17 7.11 13.83
CA VAL A 81 5.32 8.29 13.97
C VAL A 81 4.76 8.39 15.37
N GLU A 82 4.55 9.61 15.86
CA GLU A 82 3.81 9.87 17.09
C GLU A 82 2.37 10.30 16.75
N VAL A 83 1.38 9.67 17.38
CA VAL A 83 -0.04 9.95 17.12
C VAL A 83 -0.70 10.51 18.37
N LEU A 84 -1.19 11.76 18.28
CA LEU A 84 -1.81 12.48 19.41
C LEU A 84 -3.15 11.88 19.89
N ARG A 85 -3.82 11.08 19.06
CA ARG A 85 -5.09 10.37 19.39
C ARG A 85 -4.95 8.89 19.03
N ASP A 86 -4.07 8.21 19.76
CA ASP A 86 -3.72 6.80 19.59
C ASP A 86 -4.90 5.85 19.83
N GLU A 87 -5.87 6.24 20.64
CA GLU A 87 -7.13 5.53 20.94
C GLU A 87 -7.97 5.06 19.72
N ARG A 88 -7.60 5.46 18.50
CA ARG A 88 -8.24 5.07 17.23
C ARG A 88 -7.47 4.02 16.42
N TYR A 89 -6.22 3.73 16.78
CA TYR A 89 -5.29 2.90 16.03
C TYR A 89 -4.83 1.70 16.87
#